data_AF-A0A941ZAF5-F1
#
_entry.id   AF-A0A941ZAF5-F1
#
_cell.length_a   1.000
_cell.length_b   1.000
_cell.length_c   1.000
_cell.angle_alpha   90.00
_cell.angle_beta   90.00
_cell.angle_gamma   90.00
#
_symmetry.space_group_name_H-M   'P 1'
#
loop_
_entity.id
_entity.type
_entity.pdbx_description
1 polymer ?
#
loop_
_entity_poly.entity_id
_entity_poly.type
_entity_poly.pdbx_seq_one_letter_code
_entity_poly.pdbx_strand_id
1 'polypeptide(L)' 'MGVEGVLNEGFVTTSVDKLINWSKTGSLWPMTFGLACCAVEMIHAGASRYDLDRFGVMF' A
#
# COMPACT_ATOMS: atom_id res chain seq x y z
N MET A 1 -10.01 -6.06 5.71
CA MET A 1 -11.31 -5.38 5.54
C MET A 1 -11.98 -5.75 4.21
N GLY A 2 -12.49 -6.98 4.10
CA GLY A 2 -13.22 -7.43 2.91
C GLY A 2 -13.47 -8.95 2.85
N VAL A 3 -12.65 -9.75 3.54
CA VAL A 3 -12.77 -11.23 3.57
C VAL A 3 -13.07 -11.77 4.98
N GLU A 4 -13.05 -10.90 6.00
CA GLU A 4 -13.20 -11.23 7.43
C GLU A 4 -14.60 -11.73 7.85
N GLY A 5 -15.50 -12.04 6.91
CA GLY A 5 -16.90 -12.38 7.23
C GLY A 5 -17.56 -13.49 6.39
N VAL A 6 -16.86 -14.17 5.47
CA VAL A 6 -17.51 -15.13 4.56
C VAL A 6 -16.93 -16.55 4.62
N LEU A 7 -15.71 -16.77 5.12
CA LEU A 7 -15.04 -18.08 5.03
C LEU A 7 -14.50 -18.53 6.40
N ASN A 8 -15.08 -19.62 6.92
CA ASN A 8 -14.71 -20.27 8.19
C ASN A 8 -13.19 -20.55 8.29
N GLU A 9 -12.62 -20.24 9.45
CA GLU A 9 -11.20 -20.33 9.77
C GLU A 9 -10.61 -21.73 9.51
N GLY A 10 -9.81 -21.86 8.45
CA GLY A 10 -9.02 -23.05 8.13
C GLY A 10 -7.62 -22.66 7.67
N PHE A 11 -6.66 -23.58 7.73
CA PHE A 11 -5.25 -23.33 7.32
C PHE A 11 -5.10 -22.70 5.92
N VAL A 12 -6.06 -22.96 5.03
CA VAL A 12 -6.15 -22.41 3.68
C VAL A 12 -6.58 -20.93 3.69
N THR A 13 -7.46 -20.50 4.59
CA THR A 13 -7.87 -19.08 4.65
C THR A 13 -6.73 -18.21 5.18
N THR A 14 -5.95 -18.66 6.17
CA THR A 14 -4.79 -17.90 6.68
C THR A 14 -3.73 -17.65 5.60
N SER A 15 -3.52 -18.60 4.69
CA SER A 15 -2.58 -18.44 3.58
C SER A 15 -3.10 -17.48 2.51
N VAL A 16 -4.41 -17.49 2.23
CA VAL A 16 -5.06 -16.52 1.33
C VAL A 16 -5.07 -15.12 1.92
N ASP A 17 -5.39 -14.95 3.20
CA ASP A 17 -5.33 -13.65 3.88
C ASP A 17 -3.91 -13.08 3.88
N LYS A 18 -2.89 -13.92 4.06
CA LYS A 18 -1.49 -13.50 3.96
C LYS A 18 -1.13 -13.00 2.56
N LEU A 19 -1.59 -13.68 1.51
CA LEU A 19 -1.36 -13.27 0.13
C LEU A 19 -2.06 -11.94 -0.20
N ILE A 20 -3.31 -11.78 0.22
CA ILE A 20 -4.10 -10.55 -0.02
C ILE A 20 -3.50 -9.36 0.72
N ASN A 21 -3.03 -9.55 1.95
CA ASN A 21 -2.37 -8.48 2.71
C ASN A 21 -1.02 -8.11 2.09
N TRP A 22 -0.27 -9.09 1.58
CA TRP A 22 0.98 -8.84 0.83
C TRP A 22 0.73 -8.05 -0.47
N SER A 23 -0.31 -8.40 -1.23
CA SER A 23 -0.63 -7.66 -2.46
C SER A 23 -1.03 -6.21 -2.19
N LYS A 24 -1.75 -5.95 -1.07
CA LYS A 24 -2.16 -4.58 -0.70
C LYS A 24 -1.01 -3.71 -0.24
N THR A 25 -0.06 -4.26 0.53
CA THR A 25 1.10 -3.48 0.97
C THR A 25 2.10 -3.22 -0.14
N GLY A 26 2.15 -4.08 -1.17
CA GLY A 26 3.02 -3.89 -2.34
C GLY A 26 2.43 -3.09 -3.51
N SER A 27 1.21 -2.53 -3.38
CA SER A 27 0.55 -1.75 -4.45
C SER A 27 -0.22 -0.55 -3.90
N LEU A 28 0.42 0.21 -3.01
CA LEU A 28 -0.17 1.41 -2.44
C LEU A 28 -0.21 2.52 -3.50
N TRP A 29 -1.40 3.01 -3.81
CA TRP A 29 -1.60 4.17 -4.69
C TRP A 29 -1.99 5.37 -3.83
N PRO A 30 -1.02 6.11 -3.27
CA PRO A 30 -1.30 7.31 -2.51
C PRO A 30 -1.94 8.39 -3.38
N MET A 31 -2.99 9.01 -2.87
CA MET A 31 -3.54 10.23 -3.47
C MET A 31 -2.80 11.44 -2.90
N THR A 32 -2.02 12.14 -3.73
CA THR A 32 -1.25 13.30 -3.27
C THR A 32 -2.15 14.49 -2.95
N PHE A 33 -2.38 14.76 -1.67
CA PHE A 33 -3.03 15.99 -1.21
C PHE A 33 -2.01 16.93 -0.58
N GLY A 34 -1.53 17.89 -1.37
CA GLY A 34 -0.58 18.90 -0.91
C GLY A 34 -1.27 20.14 -0.33
N LEU A 35 -1.38 20.22 0.99
CA LEU A 35 -2.03 21.36 1.67
C LEU A 35 -1.04 22.41 2.21
N ALA A 36 0.20 22.02 2.51
CA ALA A 36 1.23 22.85 3.13
C ALA A 36 2.65 22.42 2.70
N CYS A 37 3.68 22.79 3.45
CA CYS A 37 5.08 22.44 3.17
C CYS A 37 5.35 20.93 3.05
N CYS A 38 4.59 20.08 3.75
CA CYS A 38 4.71 18.62 3.67
C CYS A 38 4.46 18.08 2.24
N ALA A 39 3.76 18.85 1.40
CA ALA A 39 3.55 18.50 -0.01
C ALA A 39 4.87 18.42 -0.77
N VAL A 40 5.79 19.36 -0.51
CA VAL A 40 7.09 19.42 -1.20
C VAL A 40 7.98 18.26 -0.76
N GLU A 41 7.89 17.87 0.51
CA GLU A 41 8.59 16.69 1.03
C GLU A 41 8.06 15.40 0.39
N MET A 42 6.73 15.26 0.23
CA MET A 42 6.14 14.11 -0.46
C MET A 42 6.53 14.04 -1.94
N ILE A 43 6.58 15.17 -2.66
CA ILE A 43 7.01 15.21 -4.07
C ILE A 43 8.49 14.82 -4.19
N HIS A 44 9.34 15.28 -3.29
CA HIS A 44 10.76 14.91 -3.27
C HIS A 44 10.97 13.43 -2.94
N ALA A 45 10.09 12.85 -2.12
CA ALA A 45 10.08 11.43 -1.80
C ALA A 45 9.53 10.55 -2.93
N GLY A 46 8.96 11.12 -3.99
CA GLY A 46 8.62 10.41 -5.23
C GLY A 46 9.59 10.67 -6.39
N ALA A 47 10.66 11.47 -6.16
CA ALA A 47 11.61 11.85 -7.20
C ALA A 47 12.78 10.84 -7.28
N SER A 48 13.60 10.92 -8.34
CA SER A 48 14.69 9.95 -8.60
C SER A 48 15.70 9.74 -7.47
N ARG A 49 15.80 10.68 -6.52
CA ARG A 49 16.68 10.58 -5.35
C ARG A 49 16.14 9.66 -4.26
N TYR A 50 14.83 9.73 -4.04
CA TYR A 50 14.10 8.93 -3.06
C TYR A 50 12.90 8.41 -3.83
N ASP A 51 13.02 7.21 -4.37
CA ASP A 51 12.04 6.65 -5.29
C ASP A 51 11.11 5.70 -4.53
N LEU A 52 10.00 6.26 -4.02
CA LEU A 52 8.95 5.50 -3.32
C LEU A 52 8.28 4.45 -4.22
N ASP A 53 8.36 4.58 -5.55
CA ASP A 53 7.82 3.62 -6.52
C ASP A 53 8.43 2.21 -6.34
N ARG A 54 9.69 2.13 -5.85
CA ARG A 54 10.37 0.86 -5.54
C ARG A 54 9.65 0.01 -4.50
N PHE A 55 8.88 0.62 -3.62
CA PHE A 55 8.11 -0.07 -2.60
C PHE A 55 6.66 -0.35 -3.04
N GLY A 56 6.35 -0.10 -4.33
CA GLY A 56 5.00 -0.20 -4.85
C GLY A 56 4.10 0.95 -4.43
N VAL A 57 4.69 2.09 -4.05
CA VAL A 57 4.01 3.34 -3.72
C VAL A 57 4.04 4.24 -4.96
N MET A 58 3.01 4.15 -5.80
CA MET A 58 2.95 4.88 -7.07
C MET A 58 2.34 6.27 -6.88
N PHE A 59 3.11 7.32 -7.19
CA PHE A 59 2.69 8.73 -7.11
C PHE A 59 2.09 9.24 -8.42
#